data_AF-A0A8H6ALG0-F1
#
_entry.id   AF-A0A8H6ALG0-F1
#
_cell.length_a   1.000
_cell.length_b   1.000
_cell.length_c   1.000
_cell.angle_alpha   90.00
_cell.angle_beta   90.00
_cell.angle_gamma   90.00
#
_symmetry.space_group_name_H-M   'P 1'
#
loop_
_entity.id
_entity.type
_entity.pdbx_description
1 polymer ?
#
loop_
_entity_poly.entity_id
_entity_poly.type
_entity_poly.pdbx_seq_one_letter_code
_entity_poly.pdbx_strand_id
1 'polypeptide(L)'
;MTEVYKLPGHKVDVKLHVFSHEIHCHSLMLKLGSAYFRKFLDSADKTPSSANATFKYEYVTIQDTSDDVPSLEVATKVEGRGDKPVDTGSDHWYIAVKHMTDCMYGKSFTLTSFNDINFLAKVADFYGALPVVSRTLDTVFFRSPKFIERIPDNAGSLLKIAYQLRNQTLYKECMIHVAGRWKSDPCISEDDMDLRIRVLAAYGNICDKLVTANHELLRPIALFRPEHVMHQELRSFVFQYSPSLAAYYRNFYDKHYDGDIDKILTKVLASNLILDPSKLGAGQGKFKNYFLCTEITDKELPWNEEEEDW
;
A
#
# COMPACT_ATOMS: atom_id res chain seq x y z
N MET A 1 -13.23 25.69 2.98
CA MET A 1 -11.83 26.15 3.15
C MET A 1 -11.16 26.16 1.79
N THR A 2 -10.33 27.16 1.47
CA THR A 2 -9.73 27.33 0.13
C THR A 2 -8.22 27.03 0.16
N GLU A 3 -7.79 26.05 -0.63
CA GLU A 3 -6.39 25.68 -0.83
C GLU A 3 -5.87 26.30 -2.14
N VAL A 4 -4.72 26.96 -2.11
CA VAL A 4 -4.14 27.62 -3.31
C VAL A 4 -2.74 27.09 -3.57
N TYR A 5 -2.57 26.43 -4.72
CA TYR A 5 -1.28 25.94 -5.17
C TYR A 5 -0.50 27.05 -5.89
N LYS A 6 0.83 27.03 -5.73
CA LYS A 6 1.73 28.00 -6.35
C LYS A 6 2.65 27.30 -7.35
N LEU A 7 2.80 27.89 -8.53
CA LEU A 7 3.78 27.48 -9.53
C LEU A 7 4.50 28.75 -10.01
N PRO A 8 5.83 28.90 -9.78
CA PRO A 8 6.55 30.12 -10.13
C PRO A 8 6.36 30.50 -11.60
N GLY A 9 6.01 31.76 -11.86
CA GLY A 9 5.80 32.28 -13.23
C GLY A 9 4.42 31.97 -13.83
N HIS A 10 3.56 31.23 -13.14
CA HIS A 10 2.22 30.89 -13.60
C HIS A 10 1.13 31.45 -12.67
N LYS A 11 -0.01 31.83 -13.26
CA LYS A 11 -1.23 32.16 -12.51
C LYS A 11 -2.11 30.91 -12.42
N VAL A 12 -2.80 30.74 -11.30
CA VAL A 12 -3.84 29.71 -11.17
C VAL A 12 -4.93 29.96 -12.20
N ASP A 13 -5.32 28.91 -12.90
CA ASP A 13 -6.30 28.95 -14.00
C ASP A 13 -7.41 27.90 -13.84
N VAL A 14 -7.34 27.06 -12.81
CA VAL A 14 -8.35 26.05 -12.46
C VAL A 14 -8.87 26.28 -11.05
N LYS A 15 -10.20 26.26 -10.91
CA LYS A 15 -10.90 26.15 -9.63
C LYS A 15 -11.63 24.80 -9.56
N LEU A 16 -11.30 23.97 -8.58
CA LEU A 16 -12.02 22.74 -8.26
C LEU A 16 -12.86 22.97 -7.00
N HIS A 17 -14.17 22.93 -7.12
CA HIS A 17 -15.10 22.84 -6.00
C HIS A 17 -15.30 21.36 -5.65
N VAL A 18 -14.68 20.93 -4.56
CA VAL A 18 -14.78 19.57 -4.04
C VAL A 18 -15.67 19.62 -2.80
N PHE A 19 -16.97 19.40 -3.00
CA PHE A 19 -18.02 19.62 -2.01
C PHE A 19 -17.95 21.05 -1.43
N SER A 20 -17.81 21.16 -0.10
CA SER A 20 -17.67 22.42 0.63
C SER A 20 -16.26 23.03 0.60
N HIS A 21 -15.34 22.43 -0.16
CA HIS A 21 -13.94 22.83 -0.25
C HIS A 21 -13.57 23.35 -1.64
N GLU A 22 -12.60 24.27 -1.67
CA GLU A 22 -12.09 24.85 -2.92
C GLU A 22 -10.60 24.56 -3.06
N ILE A 23 -10.18 24.15 -4.26
CA ILE A 23 -8.78 23.98 -4.64
C ILE A 23 -8.50 24.83 -5.86
N HIS A 24 -7.59 25.79 -5.74
CA HIS A 24 -7.10 26.61 -6.85
C HIS A 24 -5.75 26.06 -7.31
N CYS A 25 -5.69 25.66 -8.58
CA CYS A 25 -4.50 25.01 -9.15
C CYS A 25 -4.29 25.40 -10.62
N HIS A 26 -3.29 24.77 -11.24
CA HIS A 26 -2.85 25.01 -12.60
C HIS A 26 -3.24 23.82 -13.49
N SER A 27 -3.89 24.11 -14.62
CA SER A 27 -4.27 23.11 -15.63
C SER A 27 -3.05 22.34 -16.15
N LEU A 28 -1.90 23.01 -16.24
CA LEU A 28 -0.62 22.38 -16.60
C LEU A 28 -0.28 21.21 -15.69
N MET A 29 -0.36 21.38 -14.37
CA MET A 29 0.01 20.34 -13.40
C MET A 29 -1.00 19.19 -13.41
N LEU A 30 -2.30 19.50 -13.56
CA LEU A 30 -3.33 18.48 -13.70
C LEU A 30 -3.10 17.61 -14.94
N LYS A 31 -2.75 18.21 -16.08
CA LYS A 31 -2.45 17.47 -17.33
C LYS A 31 -1.18 16.63 -17.21
N LEU A 32 -0.14 17.15 -16.56
CA LEU A 32 1.08 16.37 -16.35
C LEU A 32 0.84 15.12 -15.49
N GLY A 33 -0.01 15.23 -14.47
CA GLY A 33 -0.23 14.14 -13.51
C GLY A 33 -1.44 13.24 -13.78
N SER A 34 -2.29 13.54 -14.75
CA SER A 34 -3.56 12.81 -14.96
C SER A 34 -3.95 12.72 -16.43
N ALA A 35 -4.12 11.49 -16.90
CA ALA A 35 -4.61 11.20 -18.25
C ALA A 35 -6.03 11.73 -18.47
N TYR A 36 -6.88 11.68 -17.44
CA TYR A 36 -8.22 12.28 -17.47
C TYR A 36 -8.13 13.77 -17.80
N PHE A 37 -7.34 14.54 -17.05
CA PHE A 37 -7.24 15.98 -17.26
C PHE A 37 -6.57 16.34 -18.58
N ARG A 38 -5.62 15.52 -19.09
CA ARG A 38 -5.09 15.67 -20.47
C ARG A 38 -6.19 15.59 -21.51
N LYS A 39 -7.05 14.57 -21.41
CA LYS A 39 -8.10 14.30 -22.39
C LYS A 39 -9.24 15.32 -22.29
N PHE A 40 -9.63 15.67 -21.07
CA PHE A 40 -10.90 16.35 -20.85
C PHE A 40 -10.78 17.83 -20.55
N LEU A 41 -9.64 18.40 -20.12
CA LEU A 41 -9.62 19.85 -19.84
C LEU A 41 -9.86 20.70 -21.10
N ASP A 42 -9.28 20.32 -22.23
CA ASP A 42 -9.36 21.08 -23.49
C ASP A 42 -10.34 20.47 -24.51
N SER A 43 -11.16 19.49 -24.11
CA SER A 43 -12.07 18.82 -25.05
C SER A 43 -13.06 19.81 -25.66
N ALA A 44 -13.33 19.71 -26.96
CA ALA A 44 -14.17 20.63 -27.73
C ALA A 44 -15.57 20.87 -27.13
N ASP A 45 -16.10 19.89 -26.39
CA ASP A 45 -17.40 19.99 -25.71
C ASP A 45 -17.37 20.91 -24.47
N LYS A 46 -16.21 21.44 -24.08
CA LYS A 46 -16.06 22.35 -22.95
C LYS A 46 -15.83 23.75 -23.49
N THR A 47 -16.90 24.54 -23.50
CA THR A 47 -16.83 25.95 -23.83
C THR A 47 -15.86 26.64 -22.86
N PRO A 48 -14.81 27.31 -23.36
CA PRO A 48 -13.91 28.05 -22.49
C PRO A 48 -14.72 29.13 -21.75
N SER A 49 -14.33 29.38 -20.50
CA SER A 49 -14.90 30.47 -19.72
C SER A 49 -14.83 31.80 -20.48
N SER A 50 -15.80 32.68 -20.22
CA SER A 50 -15.81 34.07 -20.71
C SER A 50 -14.43 34.72 -20.58
N ALA A 51 -14.06 35.59 -21.52
CA ALA A 51 -12.77 36.31 -21.49
C ALA A 51 -12.54 37.14 -20.20
N ASN A 52 -13.60 37.40 -19.42
CA ASN A 52 -13.56 38.10 -18.14
C ASN A 52 -13.58 37.18 -16.90
N ALA A 53 -13.60 35.86 -17.08
CA ALA A 53 -13.62 34.92 -15.97
C ALA A 53 -12.29 34.91 -15.21
N THR A 54 -12.36 34.77 -13.89
CA THR A 54 -11.16 34.72 -13.03
C THR A 54 -10.39 33.42 -13.23
N PHE A 55 -11.10 32.32 -13.55
CA PHE A 55 -10.51 31.02 -13.85
C PHE A 55 -10.87 30.58 -15.26
N LYS A 56 -9.90 29.96 -15.94
CA LYS A 56 -10.11 29.36 -17.27
C LYS A 56 -10.98 28.12 -17.19
N TYR A 57 -10.88 27.39 -16.08
CA TYR A 57 -11.63 26.18 -15.83
C TYR A 57 -12.25 26.20 -14.43
N GLU A 58 -13.54 25.93 -14.36
CA GLU A 58 -14.27 25.79 -13.10
C GLU A 58 -15.00 24.45 -13.09
N TYR A 59 -14.66 23.62 -12.11
CA TYR A 59 -15.24 22.30 -11.92
C TYR A 59 -15.91 22.20 -10.56
N VAL A 60 -17.02 21.46 -10.49
CA VAL A 60 -17.75 21.15 -9.27
C VAL A 60 -17.93 19.64 -9.17
N THR A 61 -17.84 19.11 -7.96
CA THR A 61 -18.10 17.70 -7.71
C THR A 61 -19.57 17.35 -7.86
N ILE A 62 -19.82 16.29 -8.60
CA ILE A 62 -21.09 15.59 -8.68
C ILE A 62 -20.87 14.16 -8.19
N GLN A 63 -21.83 13.67 -7.42
CA GLN A 63 -21.80 12.34 -6.85
C GLN A 63 -23.20 11.76 -6.94
N ASP A 64 -23.35 10.69 -7.71
CA ASP A 64 -24.64 10.03 -7.93
C ASP A 64 -25.06 9.21 -6.72
N THR A 65 -24.12 8.50 -6.11
CA THR A 65 -24.33 7.72 -4.87
C THR A 65 -23.19 7.93 -3.88
N SER A 66 -23.44 7.73 -2.58
CA SER A 66 -22.46 7.96 -1.51
C SER A 66 -21.16 7.15 -1.66
N ASP A 67 -21.22 6.03 -2.37
CA ASP A 67 -20.14 5.05 -2.48
C ASP A 67 -19.29 5.25 -3.74
N ASP A 68 -19.79 6.02 -4.71
CA ASP A 68 -19.09 6.31 -5.96
C ASP A 68 -18.00 7.35 -5.76
N VAL A 69 -16.93 7.24 -6.55
CA VAL A 69 -15.90 8.28 -6.62
C VAL A 69 -16.55 9.55 -7.19
N PRO A 70 -16.46 10.70 -6.50
CA PRO A 70 -17.07 11.93 -6.99
C PRO A 70 -16.42 12.37 -8.28
N SER A 71 -17.25 12.69 -9.28
CA SER A 71 -16.83 13.18 -10.58
C SER A 71 -16.68 14.71 -10.54
N LEU A 72 -15.65 15.24 -11.19
CA LEU A 72 -15.47 16.68 -11.37
C LEU A 72 -16.06 17.06 -12.72
N GLU A 73 -17.19 17.76 -12.70
CA GLU A 73 -17.88 18.25 -13.90
C GLU A 73 -17.77 19.77 -14.06
N VAL A 74 -17.89 20.26 -15.28
CA VAL A 74 -17.80 21.70 -15.58
C VAL A 74 -18.97 22.43 -14.90
N ALA A 75 -18.66 23.44 -14.09
CA ALA A 75 -19.65 24.13 -13.24
C ALA A 75 -20.85 24.66 -14.04
N THR A 76 -20.61 25.30 -15.19
CA THR A 76 -21.68 25.86 -16.04
C THR A 76 -22.62 24.79 -16.61
N LYS A 77 -22.14 23.56 -16.85
CA LYS A 77 -22.99 22.46 -17.32
C LYS A 77 -23.88 21.93 -16.20
N VAL A 78 -23.32 21.81 -15.00
CA VAL A 78 -24.04 21.38 -13.80
C VAL A 78 -25.14 22.39 -13.45
N GLU A 79 -24.82 23.68 -13.44
CA GLU A 79 -25.80 24.75 -13.22
C GLU A 79 -26.94 24.69 -14.25
N GLY A 80 -26.63 24.44 -15.52
CA GLY A 80 -27.63 24.29 -16.58
C GLY A 80 -28.54 23.07 -16.43
N ARG A 81 -28.08 21.99 -15.78
CA ARG A 81 -28.90 20.81 -15.46
C ARG A 81 -29.73 20.99 -14.18
N GLY A 82 -29.28 21.86 -13.28
CA GLY A 82 -29.88 22.04 -11.96
C GLY A 82 -29.46 20.98 -10.93
N ASP A 83 -28.40 20.23 -11.23
CA ASP A 83 -27.86 19.20 -10.34
C ASP A 83 -27.25 19.86 -9.10
N LYS A 84 -27.44 19.25 -7.93
CA LYS A 84 -26.87 19.74 -6.66
C LYS A 84 -25.82 18.75 -6.16
N PRO A 85 -24.63 19.22 -5.74
CA PRO A 85 -23.65 18.37 -5.07
C PRO A 85 -24.27 17.75 -3.82
N VAL A 86 -24.21 16.42 -3.72
CA VAL A 86 -24.61 15.70 -2.50
C VAL A 86 -23.40 15.66 -1.57
N ASP A 87 -23.39 16.52 -0.55
CA ASP A 87 -22.36 16.45 0.49
C ASP A 87 -22.70 15.30 1.46
N THR A 88 -21.88 14.25 1.43
CA THR A 88 -22.03 13.09 2.32
C THR A 88 -21.49 13.35 3.73
N GLY A 89 -20.91 14.54 3.99
CA GLY A 89 -20.36 14.93 5.30
C GLY A 89 -19.04 14.26 5.65
N SER A 90 -18.44 13.52 4.71
CA SER A 90 -17.15 12.84 4.87
C SER A 90 -16.07 13.53 4.04
N ASP A 91 -15.11 14.15 4.71
CA ASP A 91 -13.99 14.84 4.06
C ASP A 91 -12.99 13.88 3.37
N HIS A 92 -13.19 12.56 3.44
CA HIS A 92 -12.29 11.57 2.85
C HIS A 92 -12.06 11.78 1.35
N TRP A 93 -13.11 12.11 0.59
CA TRP A 93 -13.00 12.38 -0.83
C TRP A 93 -12.25 13.68 -1.12
N TYR A 94 -12.53 14.73 -0.35
CA TYR A 94 -11.78 15.98 -0.43
C TYR A 94 -10.29 15.76 -0.15
N ILE A 95 -9.96 15.05 0.93
CA ILE A 95 -8.59 14.72 1.31
C ILE A 95 -7.91 13.91 0.20
N ALA A 96 -8.60 12.95 -0.41
CA ALA A 96 -8.06 12.15 -1.51
C ALA A 96 -7.79 12.97 -2.77
N VAL A 97 -8.72 13.85 -3.19
CA VAL A 97 -8.50 14.76 -4.33
C VAL A 97 -7.38 15.75 -4.03
N LYS A 98 -7.32 16.25 -2.79
CA LYS A 98 -6.23 17.11 -2.33
C LYS A 98 -4.89 16.38 -2.41
N HIS A 99 -4.77 15.16 -1.88
CA HIS A 99 -3.53 14.39 -1.91
C HIS A 99 -3.11 13.97 -3.32
N MET A 100 -4.06 13.60 -4.18
CA MET A 100 -3.77 13.41 -5.61
C MET A 100 -3.16 14.68 -6.20
N THR A 101 -3.72 15.85 -5.89
CA THR A 101 -3.17 17.15 -6.32
C THR A 101 -1.81 17.43 -5.66
N ASP A 102 -1.62 17.13 -4.37
CA ASP A 102 -0.34 17.27 -3.66
C ASP A 102 0.75 16.45 -4.38
N CYS A 103 0.45 15.21 -4.80
CA CYS A 103 1.36 14.37 -5.59
C CYS A 103 1.78 15.05 -6.90
N MET A 104 0.83 15.67 -7.62
CA MET A 104 1.13 16.37 -8.87
C MET A 104 2.10 17.55 -8.67
N TYR A 105 2.04 18.20 -7.50
CA TYR A 105 2.92 19.32 -7.16
C TYR A 105 4.18 18.92 -6.38
N GLY A 106 4.35 17.63 -6.07
CA GLY A 106 5.41 17.16 -5.17
C GLY A 106 5.29 17.73 -3.74
N LYS A 107 4.09 18.12 -3.31
CA LYS A 107 3.84 18.56 -1.93
C LYS A 107 3.83 17.35 -0.99
N SER A 108 4.40 17.53 0.21
CA SER A 108 4.39 16.48 1.23
C SER A 108 3.04 16.37 1.92
N PHE A 109 2.62 15.14 2.20
CA PHE A 109 1.49 14.81 3.08
C PHE A 109 1.79 13.53 3.86
N THR A 110 0.88 13.18 4.77
CA THR A 110 0.99 11.98 5.61
C THR A 110 -0.27 11.15 5.54
N LEU A 111 -0.11 9.83 5.55
CA LEU A 111 -1.20 8.89 5.73
C LEU A 111 -1.31 8.55 7.22
N THR A 112 -2.53 8.55 7.73
CA THR A 112 -2.84 8.26 9.14
C THR A 112 -3.68 7.00 9.30
N SER A 113 -4.36 6.58 8.24
CA SER A 113 -5.29 5.45 8.25
C SER A 113 -5.27 4.65 6.95
N PHE A 114 -5.82 3.44 6.99
CA PHE A 114 -6.08 2.63 5.79
C PHE A 114 -7.01 3.36 4.79
N ASN A 115 -7.99 4.11 5.30
CA ASN A 115 -8.93 4.84 4.46
C ASN A 115 -8.20 5.87 3.59
N ASP A 116 -7.20 6.56 4.12
CA ASP A 116 -6.49 7.63 3.40
C ASP A 116 -5.90 7.11 2.07
N ILE A 117 -5.23 5.95 2.09
CA ILE A 117 -4.66 5.36 0.86
C ILE A 117 -5.74 4.72 -0.02
N ASN A 118 -6.78 4.13 0.58
CA ASN A 118 -7.87 3.51 -0.17
C ASN A 118 -8.65 4.55 -1.00
N PHE A 119 -9.03 5.68 -0.40
CA PHE A 119 -9.70 6.76 -1.11
C PHE A 119 -8.77 7.43 -2.13
N LEU A 120 -7.49 7.62 -1.79
CA LEU A 120 -6.49 8.15 -2.73
C LEU A 120 -6.33 7.25 -3.96
N ALA A 121 -6.25 5.94 -3.79
CA ALA A 121 -6.15 4.98 -4.89
C ALA A 121 -7.39 5.02 -5.78
N LYS A 122 -8.60 5.05 -5.20
CA LYS A 122 -9.86 5.17 -5.96
C LYS A 122 -9.94 6.46 -6.79
N VAL A 123 -9.55 7.60 -6.20
CA VAL A 123 -9.52 8.89 -6.89
C VAL A 123 -8.47 8.87 -8.00
N ALA A 124 -7.27 8.35 -7.72
CA ALA A 124 -6.20 8.26 -8.68
C ALA A 124 -6.55 7.36 -9.87
N ASP A 125 -7.23 6.24 -9.63
CA ASP A 125 -7.75 5.36 -10.69
C ASP A 125 -8.76 6.09 -11.57
N PHE A 126 -9.80 6.69 -10.96
CA PHE A 126 -10.86 7.40 -11.66
C PHE A 126 -10.32 8.56 -12.53
N TYR A 127 -9.37 9.32 -12.01
CA TYR A 127 -8.76 10.45 -12.71
C TYR A 127 -7.51 10.05 -13.52
N GLY A 128 -7.18 8.76 -13.65
CA GLY A 128 -6.01 8.31 -14.44
C GLY A 128 -4.69 8.95 -13.97
N ALA A 129 -4.47 8.98 -12.66
CA ALA A 129 -3.35 9.58 -11.95
C ALA A 129 -2.58 8.56 -11.09
N LEU A 130 -2.78 7.25 -11.30
CA LEU A 130 -2.05 6.18 -10.60
C LEU A 130 -0.51 6.38 -10.69
N PRO A 131 0.09 6.72 -11.84
CA PRO A 131 1.55 6.83 -11.95
C PRO A 131 2.18 7.94 -11.11
N VAL A 132 1.52 9.11 -11.01
CA VAL A 132 2.05 10.22 -10.19
C VAL A 132 1.87 9.94 -8.70
N VAL A 133 0.77 9.28 -8.32
CA VAL A 133 0.54 8.88 -6.93
C VAL A 133 1.55 7.81 -6.51
N SER A 134 1.70 6.76 -7.31
CA SER A 134 2.61 5.63 -7.03
C SER A 134 4.05 6.09 -6.76
N ARG A 135 4.59 6.97 -7.60
CA ARG A 135 5.95 7.52 -7.45
C ARG A 135 6.13 8.40 -6.21
N THR A 136 5.07 9.03 -5.74
CA THR A 136 5.13 9.92 -4.57
C THR A 136 5.11 9.13 -3.26
N LEU A 137 4.45 7.97 -3.25
CA LEU A 137 4.12 7.22 -2.04
C LEU A 137 5.33 6.77 -1.22
N ASP A 138 6.46 6.43 -1.84
CA ASP A 138 7.67 6.03 -1.10
C ASP A 138 8.12 7.12 -0.11
N THR A 139 8.07 8.39 -0.53
CA THR A 139 8.40 9.52 0.34
C THR A 139 7.30 9.82 1.37
N VAL A 140 6.05 9.44 1.07
CA VAL A 140 4.92 9.60 1.98
C VAL A 140 4.99 8.57 3.10
N PHE A 141 5.36 7.33 2.80
CA PHE A 141 5.51 6.27 3.81
C PHE A 141 6.51 6.66 4.88
N PHE A 142 7.67 7.22 4.49
CA PHE A 142 8.67 7.71 5.45
C PHE A 142 8.11 8.71 6.47
N ARG A 143 7.11 9.51 6.08
CA ARG A 143 6.47 10.52 6.93
C ARG A 143 5.23 9.99 7.67
N SER A 144 4.87 8.73 7.45
CA SER A 144 3.58 8.15 7.86
C SER A 144 3.75 6.94 8.79
N PRO A 145 4.46 7.05 9.94
CA PRO A 145 4.71 5.92 10.83
C PRO A 145 3.42 5.27 11.36
N LYS A 146 2.38 6.07 11.65
CA LYS A 146 1.07 5.57 12.09
C LYS A 146 0.38 4.70 11.06
N PHE A 147 0.57 5.01 9.77
CA PHE A 147 0.06 4.18 8.68
C PHE A 147 0.86 2.88 8.58
N ILE A 148 2.20 2.96 8.64
CA ILE A 148 3.08 1.79 8.57
C ILE A 148 2.75 0.78 9.69
N GLU A 149 2.52 1.25 10.91
CA GLU A 149 2.16 0.40 12.04
C GLU A 149 0.91 -0.45 11.78
N ARG A 150 -0.02 0.02 10.94
CA ARG A 150 -1.28 -0.63 10.59
C ARG A 150 -1.22 -1.51 9.34
N ILE A 151 -0.09 -1.51 8.61
CA ILE A 151 0.07 -2.36 7.41
C ILE A 151 -0.19 -3.83 7.72
N PRO A 152 0.35 -4.43 8.80
CA PRO A 152 0.13 -5.84 9.09
C PRO A 152 -1.34 -6.22 9.21
N ASP A 153 -2.19 -5.36 9.78
CA ASP A 153 -3.61 -5.65 10.00
C ASP A 153 -4.43 -5.51 8.70
N ASN A 154 -3.92 -4.74 7.74
CA ASN A 154 -4.62 -4.42 6.49
C ASN A 154 -3.91 -5.00 5.25
N ALA A 155 -2.94 -5.90 5.44
CA ALA A 155 -1.99 -6.31 4.41
C ALA A 155 -2.67 -6.90 3.17
N GLY A 156 -3.75 -7.67 3.32
CA GLY A 156 -4.50 -8.23 2.19
C GLY A 156 -5.13 -7.16 1.30
N SER A 157 -5.87 -6.22 1.90
CA SER A 157 -6.49 -5.12 1.17
C SER A 157 -5.45 -4.13 0.61
N LEU A 158 -4.38 -3.86 1.36
CA LEU A 158 -3.28 -3.03 0.91
C LEU A 158 -2.48 -3.67 -0.22
N LEU A 159 -2.35 -5.00 -0.26
CA LEU A 159 -1.73 -5.71 -1.38
C LEU A 159 -2.48 -5.44 -2.69
N LYS A 160 -3.81 -5.47 -2.66
CA LYS A 160 -4.65 -5.14 -3.81
C LYS A 160 -4.49 -3.68 -4.25
N ILE A 161 -4.46 -2.76 -3.28
CA ILE A 161 -4.23 -1.33 -3.55
C ILE A 161 -2.83 -1.10 -4.14
N ALA A 162 -1.81 -1.76 -3.58
CA ALA A 162 -0.44 -1.68 -4.07
C ALA A 162 -0.29 -2.24 -5.49
N TYR A 163 -1.01 -3.33 -5.78
CA TYR A 163 -1.09 -3.92 -7.11
C TYR A 163 -1.67 -2.94 -8.12
N GLN A 164 -2.81 -2.30 -7.79
CA GLN A 164 -3.45 -1.30 -8.64
C GLN A 164 -2.57 -0.08 -8.86
N LEU A 165 -1.97 0.46 -7.80
CA LEU A 165 -1.05 1.60 -7.88
C LEU A 165 0.27 1.25 -8.57
N ARG A 166 0.60 -0.05 -8.68
CA ARG A 166 1.92 -0.54 -9.08
C ARG A 166 3.04 0.05 -8.20
N ASN A 167 2.79 0.21 -6.90
CA ASN A 167 3.80 0.70 -5.97
C ASN A 167 4.60 -0.49 -5.41
N GLN A 168 5.85 -0.60 -5.87
CA GLN A 168 6.76 -1.71 -5.54
C GLN A 168 6.99 -1.87 -4.04
N THR A 169 7.29 -0.78 -3.34
CA THR A 169 7.60 -0.80 -1.90
C THR A 169 6.44 -1.36 -1.09
N LEU A 170 5.24 -0.82 -1.28
CA LEU A 170 4.04 -1.27 -0.56
C LEU A 170 3.64 -2.70 -0.97
N TYR A 171 3.80 -3.05 -2.25
CA TYR A 171 3.47 -4.39 -2.74
C TYR A 171 4.34 -5.44 -2.07
N LYS A 172 5.67 -5.23 -2.04
CA LYS A 172 6.60 -6.16 -1.38
C LYS A 172 6.34 -6.26 0.11
N GLU A 173 6.14 -5.13 0.81
CA GLU A 173 5.80 -5.10 2.24
C GLU A 173 4.55 -5.94 2.53
N CYS A 174 3.48 -5.71 1.77
CA CYS A 174 2.21 -6.43 1.95
C CYS A 174 2.33 -7.90 1.58
N MET A 175 3.03 -8.22 0.49
CA MET A 175 3.25 -9.60 0.04
C MET A 175 3.95 -10.43 1.12
N ILE A 176 4.98 -9.88 1.77
CA ILE A 176 5.69 -10.56 2.87
C ILE A 176 4.73 -10.88 4.02
N HIS A 177 3.90 -9.91 4.43
CA HIS A 177 2.94 -10.11 5.50
C HIS A 177 1.87 -11.15 5.15
N VAL A 178 1.30 -11.09 3.95
CA VAL A 178 0.23 -11.98 3.49
C VAL A 178 0.77 -13.40 3.30
N ALA A 179 1.90 -13.56 2.61
CA ALA A 179 2.54 -14.86 2.41
C ALA A 179 2.91 -15.50 3.74
N GLY A 180 3.52 -14.74 4.66
CA GLY A 180 3.95 -15.24 5.97
C GLY A 180 2.83 -15.89 6.78
N ARG A 181 1.63 -15.32 6.72
CA ARG A 181 0.45 -15.79 7.48
C ARG A 181 -0.49 -16.66 6.67
N TRP A 182 -0.17 -16.99 5.42
CA TRP A 182 -1.09 -17.61 4.46
C TRP A 182 -1.82 -18.84 5.00
N LYS A 183 -1.11 -19.72 5.72
CA LYS A 183 -1.69 -20.94 6.31
C LYS A 183 -2.70 -20.66 7.43
N SER A 184 -2.47 -19.61 8.22
CA SER A 184 -3.31 -19.27 9.37
C SER A 184 -4.42 -18.28 9.04
N ASP A 185 -4.18 -17.41 8.06
CA ASP A 185 -5.04 -16.28 7.71
C ASP A 185 -4.93 -15.97 6.20
N PRO A 186 -5.63 -16.72 5.34
CA PRO A 186 -5.66 -16.46 3.90
C PRO A 186 -6.58 -15.26 3.61
N CYS A 187 -6.04 -14.04 3.74
CA CYS A 187 -6.81 -12.80 3.66
C CYS A 187 -7.07 -12.27 2.24
N ILE A 188 -6.81 -13.05 1.20
CA ILE A 188 -7.10 -12.70 -0.20
C ILE A 188 -8.32 -13.49 -0.69
N SER A 189 -9.31 -12.78 -1.26
CA SER A 189 -10.55 -13.37 -1.77
C SER A 189 -10.28 -14.52 -2.74
N GLU A 190 -11.08 -15.59 -2.66
CA GLU A 190 -11.01 -16.74 -3.58
C GLU A 190 -11.24 -16.36 -5.04
N ASP A 191 -11.98 -15.27 -5.29
CA ASP A 191 -12.24 -14.76 -6.63
C ASP A 191 -11.01 -14.08 -7.27
N ASP A 192 -10.04 -13.64 -6.45
CA ASP A 192 -8.83 -12.94 -6.91
C ASP A 192 -7.69 -13.93 -7.18
N MET A 193 -7.91 -14.79 -8.18
CA MET A 193 -7.02 -15.92 -8.46
C MET A 193 -5.59 -15.48 -8.85
N ASP A 194 -5.42 -14.35 -9.53
CA ASP A 194 -4.09 -13.84 -9.90
C ASP A 194 -3.27 -13.48 -8.65
N LEU A 195 -3.81 -12.67 -7.74
CA LEU A 195 -3.12 -12.33 -6.50
C LEU A 195 -2.89 -13.57 -5.63
N ARG A 196 -3.85 -14.51 -5.56
CA ARG A 196 -3.68 -15.75 -4.80
C ARG A 196 -2.53 -16.60 -5.30
N ILE A 197 -2.40 -16.78 -6.62
CA ILE A 197 -1.29 -17.55 -7.21
C ILE A 197 0.05 -16.94 -6.82
N ARG A 198 0.16 -15.60 -6.86
CA ARG A 198 1.39 -14.88 -6.49
C ARG A 198 1.71 -15.01 -5.00
N VAL A 199 0.71 -14.88 -4.14
CA VAL A 199 0.87 -15.11 -2.69
C VAL A 199 1.28 -16.55 -2.40
N LEU A 200 0.69 -17.53 -3.09
CA LEU A 200 1.06 -18.93 -2.96
C LEU A 200 2.50 -19.19 -3.39
N ALA A 201 2.98 -18.55 -4.46
CA ALA A 201 4.39 -18.62 -4.86
C ALA A 201 5.32 -18.04 -3.78
N ALA A 202 4.99 -16.86 -3.25
CA ALA A 202 5.75 -16.22 -2.17
C ALA A 202 5.72 -17.05 -0.86
N TYR A 203 4.59 -17.69 -0.55
CA TYR A 203 4.47 -18.62 0.57
C TYR A 203 5.26 -19.91 0.33
N GLY A 204 5.29 -20.40 -0.92
CA GLY A 204 6.13 -21.52 -1.34
C GLY A 204 7.61 -21.27 -1.06
N ASN A 205 8.11 -20.05 -1.30
CA ASN A 205 9.47 -19.66 -0.95
C ASN A 205 9.74 -19.78 0.57
N ILE A 206 8.77 -19.39 1.42
CA ILE A 206 8.87 -19.57 2.87
C ILE A 206 8.95 -21.06 3.20
N CYS A 207 8.05 -21.88 2.65
CA CYS A 207 8.03 -23.32 2.87
C CYS A 207 9.38 -23.97 2.50
N ASP A 208 9.96 -23.59 1.36
CA ASP A 208 11.27 -24.10 0.92
C ASP A 208 12.39 -23.73 1.89
N LYS A 209 12.44 -22.47 2.36
CA LYS A 209 13.38 -22.03 3.40
C LYS A 209 13.19 -22.80 4.71
N LEU A 210 11.95 -23.08 5.11
CA LEU A 210 11.64 -23.84 6.32
C LEU A 210 12.03 -25.32 6.22
N VAL A 211 11.78 -25.96 5.08
CA VAL A 211 12.19 -27.35 4.81
C VAL A 211 13.71 -27.46 4.82
N THR A 212 14.39 -26.54 4.16
CA THR A 212 15.85 -26.47 4.14
C THR A 212 16.41 -26.29 5.55
N ALA A 213 15.88 -25.34 6.33
CA ALA A 213 16.30 -25.13 7.71
C ALA A 213 16.09 -26.37 8.58
N ASN A 214 14.93 -27.03 8.48
CA ASN A 214 14.67 -28.28 9.21
C ASN A 214 15.67 -29.37 8.85
N HIS A 215 15.99 -29.54 7.56
CA HIS A 215 16.98 -30.51 7.11
C HIS A 215 18.38 -30.19 7.65
N GLU A 216 18.81 -28.93 7.57
CA GLU A 216 20.11 -28.47 8.07
C GLU A 216 20.22 -28.63 9.60
N LEU A 217 19.11 -28.49 10.35
CA LEU A 217 19.07 -28.63 11.81
C LEU A 217 19.20 -30.07 12.31
N LEU A 218 18.87 -31.08 11.50
CA LEU A 218 18.87 -32.49 11.95
C LEU A 218 20.26 -32.93 12.46
N ARG A 219 21.32 -32.57 11.73
CA ARG A 219 22.68 -32.96 12.08
C ARG A 219 23.17 -32.33 13.39
N PRO A 220 23.17 -30.99 13.57
CA PRO A 220 23.66 -30.40 14.81
C PRO A 220 22.84 -30.88 16.01
N ILE A 221 21.50 -30.99 15.90
CA ILE A 221 20.64 -31.49 16.98
C ILE A 221 20.99 -32.94 17.36
N ALA A 222 21.24 -33.81 16.37
CA ALA A 222 21.61 -35.21 16.62
C ALA A 222 22.99 -35.38 17.27
N LEU A 223 23.89 -34.40 17.15
CA LEU A 223 25.21 -34.43 17.78
C LEU A 223 25.17 -34.05 19.26
N PHE A 224 24.09 -33.42 19.74
CA PHE A 224 23.91 -33.16 21.16
C PHE A 224 23.60 -34.45 21.92
N ARG A 225 24.25 -34.60 23.09
CA ARG A 225 23.95 -35.71 24.01
C ARG A 225 22.45 -35.72 24.35
N PRO A 226 21.79 -36.89 24.44
CA PRO A 226 20.35 -36.97 24.73
C PRO A 226 19.91 -36.26 26.01
N GLU A 227 20.82 -36.12 26.98
CA GLU A 227 20.57 -35.44 28.26
C GLU A 227 20.69 -33.91 28.16
N HIS A 228 21.10 -33.38 27.01
CA HIS A 228 21.21 -31.95 26.80
C HIS A 228 19.85 -31.27 26.92
N VAL A 229 19.82 -30.10 27.57
CA VAL A 229 18.57 -29.34 27.84
C VAL A 229 17.76 -29.06 26.58
N MET A 230 18.43 -28.92 25.43
CA MET A 230 17.80 -28.80 24.11
C MET A 230 16.79 -29.92 23.83
N HIS A 231 17.12 -31.18 24.08
CA HIS A 231 16.21 -32.31 23.82
C HIS A 231 15.00 -32.30 24.76
N GLN A 232 15.19 -31.86 26.00
CA GLN A 232 14.10 -31.68 26.96
C GLN A 232 13.17 -30.54 26.54
N GLU A 233 13.72 -29.42 26.06
CA GLU A 233 12.94 -28.30 25.55
C GLU A 233 12.19 -28.68 24.27
N LEU A 234 12.83 -29.35 23.30
CA LEU A 234 12.19 -29.91 22.11
C LEU A 234 11.02 -30.82 22.49
N ARG A 235 11.24 -31.72 23.44
CA ARG A 235 10.21 -32.62 23.95
C ARG A 235 9.07 -31.84 24.60
N SER A 236 9.37 -30.91 25.51
CA SER A 236 8.38 -30.08 26.18
C SER A 236 7.52 -29.31 25.18
N PHE A 237 8.13 -28.83 24.10
CA PHE A 237 7.45 -28.06 23.06
C PHE A 237 6.45 -28.90 22.25
N VAL A 238 6.80 -30.15 21.95
CA VAL A 238 5.87 -31.09 21.30
C VAL A 238 4.67 -31.41 22.20
N PHE A 239 4.87 -31.41 23.53
CA PHE A 239 3.83 -31.75 24.51
C PHE A 239 2.99 -30.57 25.02
N GLN A 240 3.50 -29.33 24.97
CA GLN A 240 2.77 -28.13 25.39
C GLN A 240 2.22 -27.38 24.17
N TYR A 241 0.90 -27.46 23.96
CA TYR A 241 0.08 -26.66 23.02
C TYR A 241 0.86 -25.90 21.94
N SER A 242 0.95 -26.50 20.75
CA SER A 242 1.63 -26.04 19.53
C SER A 242 1.61 -24.51 19.34
N PRO A 243 2.62 -23.77 19.82
CA PRO A 243 2.76 -22.37 19.42
C PRO A 243 3.13 -22.33 17.92
N SER A 244 3.03 -21.15 17.31
CA SER A 244 3.41 -20.98 15.92
C SER A 244 4.84 -21.49 15.67
N LEU A 245 5.09 -22.02 14.48
CA LEU A 245 6.43 -22.47 14.09
C LEU A 245 7.46 -21.32 14.15
N ALA A 246 7.02 -20.08 13.91
CA ALA A 246 7.85 -18.89 14.05
C ALA A 246 8.29 -18.65 15.50
N ALA A 247 7.35 -18.75 16.46
CA ALA A 247 7.67 -18.62 17.89
C ALA A 247 8.57 -19.77 18.38
N TYR A 248 8.38 -20.96 17.82
CA TYR A 248 9.25 -22.12 18.08
C TYR A 248 10.69 -21.85 17.67
N TYR A 249 10.92 -21.48 16.41
CA TYR A 249 12.27 -21.18 15.92
C TYR A 249 12.90 -20.02 16.67
N ARG A 250 12.10 -19.00 17.01
CA ARG A 250 12.59 -17.86 17.79
C ARG A 250 13.06 -18.28 19.18
N ASN A 251 12.26 -19.07 19.91
CA ASN A 251 12.64 -19.54 21.23
C ASN A 251 13.97 -20.31 21.16
N PHE A 252 14.11 -21.22 20.20
CA PHE A 252 15.33 -22.00 20.03
C PHE A 252 16.55 -21.14 19.70
N TYR A 253 16.38 -20.13 18.84
CA TYR A 253 17.43 -19.17 18.48
C TYR A 253 17.87 -18.33 19.69
N ASP A 254 16.93 -17.84 20.50
CA ASP A 254 17.23 -16.97 21.65
C ASP A 254 18.00 -17.71 22.77
N LYS A 255 18.05 -19.05 22.73
CA LYS A 255 18.84 -19.88 23.67
C LYS A 255 20.31 -19.99 23.30
N HIS A 256 20.68 -19.68 22.05
CA HIS A 256 22.07 -19.73 21.57
C HIS A 256 22.79 -21.05 21.89
N TYR A 257 22.15 -22.18 21.59
CA TYR A 257 22.72 -23.49 21.91
C TYR A 257 23.98 -23.81 21.11
N ASP A 258 24.06 -23.35 19.86
CA ASP A 258 25.15 -23.65 18.94
C ASP A 258 25.21 -22.63 17.80
N GLY A 259 26.42 -22.26 17.36
CA GLY A 259 26.60 -21.28 16.30
C GLY A 259 26.10 -21.73 14.92
N ASP A 260 26.16 -23.03 14.61
CA ASP A 260 25.63 -23.56 13.35
C ASP A 260 24.10 -23.55 13.37
N ILE A 261 23.49 -23.89 14.51
CA ILE A 261 22.03 -23.78 14.71
C ILE A 261 21.57 -22.33 14.54
N ASP A 262 22.25 -21.39 15.19
CA ASP A 262 21.91 -19.96 15.11
C ASP A 262 22.00 -19.44 13.67
N LYS A 263 23.04 -19.86 12.93
CA LYS A 263 23.23 -19.51 11.52
C LYS A 263 22.08 -20.03 10.65
N ILE A 264 21.61 -21.26 10.90
CA ILE A 264 20.48 -21.84 10.17
C ILE A 264 19.19 -21.08 10.47
N LEU A 265 18.90 -20.86 11.76
CA LEU A 265 17.68 -20.19 12.21
C LEU A 265 17.62 -18.72 11.80
N THR A 266 18.76 -18.02 11.73
CA THR A 266 18.82 -16.63 11.28
C THR A 266 18.20 -16.46 9.89
N LYS A 267 18.42 -17.41 8.96
CA LYS A 267 17.91 -17.33 7.58
C LYS A 267 16.37 -17.29 7.53
N VAL A 268 15.72 -18.07 8.39
CA VAL A 268 14.25 -18.19 8.43
C VAL A 268 13.60 -17.18 9.36
N LEU A 269 14.33 -16.69 10.35
CA LEU A 269 13.85 -15.69 11.31
C LEU A 269 14.07 -14.24 10.84
N ALA A 270 14.86 -14.03 9.79
CA ALA A 270 15.09 -12.73 9.18
C ALA A 270 13.78 -12.07 8.74
N SER A 271 13.76 -10.74 8.85
CA SER A 271 12.70 -9.90 8.31
C SER A 271 13.21 -9.25 7.02
N ASN A 272 12.45 -9.44 5.94
CA ASN A 272 12.68 -8.74 4.68
C ASN A 272 11.73 -7.54 4.49
N LEU A 273 11.06 -7.11 5.57
CA LEU A 273 10.21 -5.92 5.55
C LEU A 273 11.05 -4.68 5.23
N ILE A 274 10.48 -3.81 4.40
CA ILE A 274 11.10 -2.60 3.87
C ILE A 274 10.66 -1.38 4.69
N LEU A 275 9.37 -1.33 5.05
CA LEU A 275 8.76 -0.16 5.69
C LEU A 275 8.77 -0.25 7.22
N ASP A 276 8.70 -1.45 7.80
CA ASP A 276 8.65 -1.63 9.25
C ASP A 276 10.00 -1.28 9.93
N PRO A 277 10.04 -0.27 10.83
CA PRO A 277 11.28 0.16 11.47
C PRO A 277 11.61 -0.58 12.77
N SER A 278 10.75 -1.52 13.22
CA SER A 278 10.81 -2.08 14.58
C SER A 278 11.98 -3.03 14.81
N LYS A 279 12.66 -3.47 13.74
CA LYS A 279 13.69 -4.52 13.73
C LYS A 279 13.21 -5.87 14.27
N LEU A 280 11.91 -6.04 14.46
CA LEU A 280 11.33 -7.31 14.89
C LEU A 280 11.36 -8.31 13.73
N GLY A 281 11.83 -9.52 14.04
CA GLY A 281 11.80 -10.65 13.11
C GLY A 281 10.63 -11.59 13.37
N ALA A 282 10.62 -12.71 12.65
CA ALA A 282 9.65 -13.77 12.88
C ALA A 282 9.70 -14.26 14.34
N GLY A 283 8.52 -14.55 14.90
CA GLY A 283 8.39 -15.02 16.28
C GLY A 283 8.45 -13.92 17.35
N GLN A 284 8.56 -12.64 16.98
CA GLN A 284 8.67 -11.51 17.92
C GLN A 284 7.51 -10.51 17.76
N GLY A 285 7.05 -9.93 18.88
CA GLY A 285 6.02 -8.88 18.90
C GLY A 285 4.79 -9.20 18.05
N LYS A 286 4.42 -8.29 17.15
CA LYS A 286 3.29 -8.45 16.22
C LYS A 286 3.50 -9.56 15.16
N PHE A 287 4.73 -10.05 15.00
CA PHE A 287 5.12 -11.12 14.08
C PHE A 287 5.29 -12.47 14.77
N LYS A 288 4.76 -12.63 16.00
CA LYS A 288 4.88 -13.85 16.80
C LYS A 288 4.44 -15.10 16.05
N ASN A 289 3.44 -14.98 15.18
CA ASN A 289 2.75 -16.14 14.62
C ASN A 289 3.15 -16.50 13.17
N TYR A 290 4.07 -15.77 12.55
CA TYR A 290 4.38 -15.98 11.14
C TYR A 290 5.81 -15.58 10.75
N PHE A 291 6.22 -15.98 9.54
CA PHE A 291 7.55 -15.72 9.00
C PHE A 291 7.56 -14.51 8.06
N LEU A 292 8.71 -13.86 7.96
CA LEU A 292 8.93 -12.64 7.16
C LEU A 292 10.09 -12.77 6.17
N CYS A 293 10.58 -14.00 5.99
CA CYS A 293 11.80 -14.30 5.26
C CYS A 293 11.60 -14.52 3.76
N THR A 294 10.39 -14.32 3.22
CA THR A 294 10.17 -14.37 1.77
C THR A 294 10.82 -13.16 1.10
N GLU A 295 11.31 -13.35 -0.12
CA GLU A 295 11.94 -12.30 -0.93
C GLU A 295 11.17 -12.18 -2.23
N ILE A 296 10.86 -10.95 -2.62
CA ILE A 296 10.19 -10.63 -3.87
C ILE A 296 11.18 -9.80 -4.68
N THR A 297 11.72 -10.40 -5.73
CA THR A 297 12.62 -9.76 -6.66
C THR A 297 11.85 -8.87 -7.64
N ASP A 298 12.54 -7.94 -8.29
CA ASP A 298 11.89 -7.00 -9.24
C ASP A 298 11.33 -7.74 -10.46
N LYS A 299 11.94 -8.87 -10.82
CA LYS A 299 11.48 -9.75 -11.90
C LYS A 299 10.18 -10.47 -11.59
N GLU A 300 9.78 -10.52 -10.32
CA GLU A 300 8.55 -11.17 -9.87
C GLU A 300 7.39 -10.16 -9.71
N LEU A 301 7.64 -8.87 -9.98
CA LEU A 301 6.60 -7.86 -10.00
C LEU A 301 5.58 -8.15 -11.13
N PRO A 302 4.29 -7.90 -10.90
CA PRO A 302 3.25 -8.27 -11.85
C PRO A 302 3.10 -7.29 -13.02
N TRP A 303 3.83 -6.18 -13.03
CA TRP A 303 3.71 -5.12 -14.02
C TRP A 303 5.03 -4.82 -14.71
N ASN A 304 4.95 -4.18 -15.87
CA ASN A 304 6.10 -3.62 -16.55
C ASN A 304 6.48 -2.28 -15.90
N GLU A 305 7.72 -2.14 -15.46
CA GLU A 305 8.24 -0.90 -14.86
C GLU A 305 8.45 0.22 -15.89
N GLU A 306 8.56 -0.11 -17.17
CA GLU A 306 8.78 0.85 -18.27
C GLU A 306 7.47 1.45 -18.82
N GLU A 307 6.31 1.00 -18.34
CA GLU A 307 5.01 1.53 -18.76
C GLU A 307 4.72 2.86 -18.05
N GLU A 308 4.48 3.95 -18.80
CA GLU A 308 4.31 5.29 -18.21
C GLU A 308 2.85 5.67 -17.91
N ASP A 309 1.89 5.12 -18.66
CA ASP A 309 0.48 5.50 -18.63
C ASP A 309 -0.40 4.25 -18.40
N TRP A 310 -0.40 3.76 -17.16
CA TRP A 310 -1.29 2.70 -16.68
C TRP A 310 -2.42 3.22 -15.78
#